data_AF-A0A7C5M1J0-F1
#
_entry.id   AF-A0A7C5M1J0-F1
#
_cell.length_a   1.000
_cell.length_b   1.000
_cell.length_c   1.000
_cell.angle_alpha   90.00
_cell.angle_beta   90.00
_cell.angle_gamma   90.00
#
_symmetry.space_group_name_H-M   'P 1'
#
loop_
_entity.id
_entity.type
_entity.pdbx_description
1 polymer ?
#
loop_
_entity_poly.entity_id
_entity_poly.type
_entity_poly.pdbx_seq_one_letter_code
_entity_poly.pdbx_strand_id
1 'polypeptide(L)'
;MKDITTGIGAVPSNAANLHFALDYLRQVVKARLQLHFQPGENGEATAQLPSLGFFDDGSVFSRFITERQPSFEEYVILLLALAPHVQPDFLGKVIQDALPESGDFSEMGGIKGTQHRGFLPTGETALFLLAGDDLERRFEIQHLFSTEHWFYRDQVLYLGPPKEADLIFSGRIILQKEFVEKFTVGTASTPPLSTSFPAQRISTRLNWDDLVLPGRTLHQIEQLKWWMEYNDTLMKDWGMGSKLKPGFRALFHGPPGTGKTLTATLLGKYTGREVFRVDLSMVVSKYIGETEKNLSQLFDKARNKDWILFFDEADALFGKRTNVRDAHDKYANQEVSYLLQRIEGFAGLTILASNFKSNIDDAFLRRFNAIIFFPVPNVAERLRLWQKGFPENVRFGPEVDFHQLAARYELTGSNIMNVVQAACLHALAEKSDKVELAYIEEAVKNELQKEGKVV
;
A
#
# COMPACT_ATOMS: atom_id res chain seq x y z
N MET A 1 32.05 -11.32 25.87
CA MET A 1 30.76 -11.44 25.17
C MET A 1 30.23 -10.03 25.00
N LYS A 2 30.39 -9.46 23.79
CA LYS A 2 29.99 -8.10 23.47
C LYS A 2 28.52 -8.07 23.04
N ASP A 3 27.85 -7.02 23.48
CA ASP A 3 26.46 -6.67 23.21
C ASP A 3 26.05 -6.84 21.76
N ILE A 4 24.98 -7.60 21.56
CA ILE A 4 24.18 -7.65 20.33
C ILE A 4 22.90 -6.89 20.65
N THR A 5 22.94 -5.56 20.61
CA THR A 5 21.75 -4.70 20.65
C THR A 5 22.07 -3.39 19.93
N THR A 6 22.27 -3.48 18.62
CA THR A 6 22.24 -2.32 17.72
C THR A 6 21.35 -2.67 16.54
N GLY A 7 20.24 -1.93 16.37
CA GLY A 7 19.57 -1.86 15.08
C GLY A 7 18.06 -2.10 15.05
N ILE A 8 17.28 -1.57 15.99
CA ILE A 8 15.89 -1.18 15.69
C ILE A 8 15.78 0.26 16.16
N GLY A 9 15.60 1.21 15.23
CA GLY A 9 15.31 2.59 15.63
C GLY A 9 14.13 2.57 16.59
N ALA A 10 14.31 3.13 17.79
CA ALA A 10 13.34 3.00 18.87
C ALA A 10 12.03 3.69 18.48
N VAL A 11 11.09 2.92 17.93
CA VAL A 11 9.71 3.37 17.74
C VAL A 11 9.13 3.59 19.14
N PRO A 12 8.59 4.78 19.45
CA PRO A 12 8.00 5.04 20.77
C PRO A 12 6.94 3.98 21.09
N SER A 13 7.05 3.36 22.26
CA SER A 13 6.10 2.33 22.68
C SER A 13 4.73 2.95 22.92
N ASN A 14 3.69 2.44 22.26
CA ASN A 14 2.30 2.86 22.51
C ASN A 14 1.77 2.37 23.89
N ALA A 15 2.54 1.60 24.66
CA ALA A 15 2.05 0.85 25.82
C ALA A 15 1.45 1.74 26.92
N ALA A 16 2.06 2.88 27.23
CA ALA A 16 1.57 3.78 28.28
C ALA A 16 0.21 4.39 27.92
N ASN A 17 0.08 4.92 26.70
CA ASN A 17 -1.18 5.44 26.19
C ASN A 17 -2.24 4.35 26.02
N LEU A 18 -1.88 3.15 25.60
CA LEU A 18 -2.82 2.02 25.54
C LEU A 18 -3.29 1.57 26.92
N HIS A 19 -2.44 1.59 27.94
CA HIS A 19 -2.85 1.29 29.31
C HIS A 19 -3.89 2.30 29.78
N PHE A 20 -3.62 3.61 29.60
CA PHE A 20 -4.56 4.66 29.96
C PHE A 20 -5.88 4.54 29.19
N ALA A 21 -5.81 4.24 27.89
CA ALA A 21 -6.97 4.03 27.04
C ALA A 21 -7.82 2.83 27.49
N LEU A 22 -7.19 1.70 27.84
CA LEU A 22 -7.92 0.52 28.32
C LEU A 22 -8.52 0.75 29.72
N ASP A 23 -7.86 1.51 30.58
CA ASP A 23 -8.42 1.92 31.87
C ASP A 23 -9.62 2.87 31.69
N TYR A 24 -9.53 3.77 30.71
CA TYR A 24 -10.66 4.61 30.31
C TYR A 24 -11.85 3.75 29.86
N LEU A 25 -11.63 2.81 28.94
CA LEU A 25 -12.68 1.90 28.48
C LEU A 25 -13.26 1.08 29.65
N ARG A 26 -12.42 0.62 30.59
CA ARG A 26 -12.86 -0.11 31.79
C ARG A 26 -13.86 0.70 32.60
N GLN A 27 -13.58 1.99 32.80
CA GLN A 27 -14.46 2.90 33.54
C GLN A 27 -15.79 3.11 32.82
N VAL A 28 -15.77 3.30 31.50
CA VAL A 28 -16.98 3.41 30.67
C VAL A 28 -17.87 2.18 30.81
N VAL A 29 -17.28 0.98 30.69
CA VAL A 29 -18.01 -0.29 30.82
C VAL A 29 -18.61 -0.44 32.22
N LYS A 30 -17.83 -0.17 33.28
CA LYS A 30 -18.33 -0.24 34.66
C LYS A 30 -19.47 0.74 34.91
N ALA A 31 -19.36 1.97 34.45
CA ALA A 31 -20.40 2.99 34.61
C ALA A 31 -21.71 2.56 33.95
N ARG A 32 -21.67 2.01 32.73
CA ARG A 32 -22.88 1.51 32.06
C ARG A 32 -23.50 0.34 32.81
N LEU A 33 -22.70 -0.64 33.24
CA LEU A 33 -23.21 -1.81 33.95
C LEU A 33 -23.85 -1.42 35.29
N GLN A 34 -23.25 -0.46 36.02
CA GLN A 34 -23.83 0.10 37.24
C GLN A 34 -25.19 0.76 36.98
N LEU A 35 -25.30 1.59 35.95
CA LEU A 35 -26.57 2.24 35.56
C LEU A 35 -27.66 1.21 35.21
N HIS A 36 -27.28 0.10 34.58
CA HIS A 36 -28.22 -0.94 34.17
C HIS A 36 -28.70 -1.82 35.35
N PHE A 37 -27.80 -2.26 36.24
CA PHE A 37 -28.16 -3.16 37.35
C PHE A 37 -28.65 -2.45 38.62
N GLN A 38 -28.30 -1.17 38.81
CA GLN A 38 -28.71 -0.38 39.98
C GLN A 38 -29.37 0.94 39.55
N PRO A 39 -30.56 0.90 38.91
CA PRO A 39 -31.21 2.09 38.36
C PRO A 39 -31.76 3.09 39.41
N GLY A 40 -31.36 3.02 40.68
CA GLY A 40 -31.90 3.89 41.73
C GLY A 40 -31.04 3.97 42.98
N GLU A 41 -30.34 5.09 43.14
CA GLU A 41 -30.20 5.78 44.44
C GLU A 41 -29.78 7.25 44.29
N ASN A 42 -29.29 7.67 43.11
CA ASN A 42 -29.23 9.08 42.71
C ASN A 42 -29.54 9.15 41.22
N GLY A 43 -30.59 9.87 40.82
CA GLY A 43 -30.93 10.15 39.41
C GLY A 43 -29.88 10.98 38.64
N GLU A 44 -28.66 11.06 39.18
CA GLU A 44 -27.48 11.74 38.64
C GLU A 44 -26.19 10.97 39.00
N ALA A 45 -26.21 9.63 39.02
CA ALA A 45 -24.96 8.86 39.03
C ALA A 45 -24.39 8.74 37.61
N THR A 46 -24.24 9.87 36.89
CA THR A 46 -23.23 9.93 35.84
C THR A 46 -21.89 9.84 36.56
N ALA A 47 -21.35 8.63 36.71
CA ALA A 47 -19.94 8.49 37.04
C ALA A 47 -19.20 9.44 36.11
N GLN A 48 -18.56 10.47 36.67
CA GLN A 48 -17.83 11.45 35.89
C GLN A 48 -16.79 10.68 35.11
N LEU A 49 -17.08 10.44 33.82
CA LEU A 49 -16.13 9.82 32.93
C LEU A 49 -14.92 10.76 32.92
N PRO A 50 -13.71 10.26 33.17
CA PRO A 50 -12.53 11.11 33.21
C PRO A 50 -12.44 11.88 31.90
N SER A 51 -11.91 13.10 31.94
CA SER A 51 -11.58 13.78 30.69
C SER A 51 -10.61 12.91 29.89
N LEU A 52 -10.90 12.69 28.61
CA LEU A 52 -9.95 12.08 27.69
C LEU A 52 -8.62 12.84 27.77
N GLY A 53 -7.57 12.15 28.21
CA GLY A 53 -6.21 12.66 28.28
C GLY A 53 -5.28 11.74 27.52
N PHE A 54 -4.37 12.30 26.73
CA PHE A 54 -3.34 11.55 26.03
C PHE A 54 -1.98 12.04 26.51
N PHE A 55 -1.05 11.11 26.72
CA PHE A 55 0.35 11.50 26.84
C PHE A 55 0.84 11.85 25.44
N ASP A 56 1.37 13.06 25.25
CA ASP A 56 2.15 13.39 24.06
C ASP A 56 3.52 12.71 24.16
N ASP A 57 3.53 11.42 23.82
CA ASP A 57 4.70 10.54 23.87
C ASP A 57 5.28 10.27 22.48
N GLY A 58 4.79 10.98 21.46
CA GLY A 58 5.16 10.78 20.05
C GLY A 58 4.76 9.42 19.47
N SER A 59 4.00 8.61 20.20
CA SER A 59 3.55 7.28 19.77
C SER A 59 2.56 7.39 18.61
N VAL A 60 2.47 6.32 17.81
CA VAL A 60 1.57 6.31 16.63
C VAL A 60 0.12 6.36 17.06
N PHE A 61 -0.23 5.74 18.18
CA PHE A 61 -1.58 5.83 18.74
C PHE A 61 -1.91 7.25 19.20
N SER A 62 -1.03 7.92 19.96
CA SER A 62 -1.27 9.29 20.43
C SER A 62 -1.41 10.29 19.27
N ARG A 63 -0.53 10.21 18.27
CA ARG A 63 -0.63 11.01 17.04
C ARG A 63 -1.93 10.77 16.29
N PHE A 64 -2.30 9.50 16.09
CA PHE A 64 -3.55 9.16 15.41
C PHE A 64 -4.77 9.76 16.08
N ILE A 65 -4.85 9.70 17.42
CA ILE A 65 -5.98 10.28 18.15
C ILE A 65 -5.95 11.81 18.12
N THR A 66 -4.77 12.42 18.24
CA THR A 66 -4.60 13.88 18.19
C THR A 66 -4.99 14.46 16.83
N GLU A 67 -4.58 13.80 15.75
CA GLU A 67 -4.91 14.21 14.37
C GLU A 67 -6.39 14.03 14.05
N ARG A 68 -7.01 12.95 14.55
CA ARG A 68 -8.40 12.61 14.24
C ARG A 68 -9.42 13.31 15.11
N GLN A 69 -9.07 13.64 16.35
CA GLN A 69 -9.97 14.22 17.36
C GLN A 69 -11.33 13.47 17.44
N PRO A 70 -11.32 12.14 17.66
CA PRO A 70 -12.55 11.37 17.66
C PRO A 70 -13.50 11.83 18.77
N SER A 71 -14.80 11.75 18.51
CA SER A 71 -15.82 11.93 19.54
C SER A 71 -15.69 10.88 20.65
N PHE A 72 -16.40 11.09 21.75
CA PHE A 72 -16.43 10.11 22.84
C PHE A 72 -16.85 8.71 22.35
N GLU A 73 -17.89 8.65 21.53
CA GLU A 73 -18.48 7.41 21.00
C GLU A 73 -17.52 6.71 20.06
N GLU A 74 -16.92 7.48 19.14
CA GLU A 74 -15.93 6.97 18.20
C GLU A 74 -14.72 6.39 18.94
N TYR A 75 -14.23 7.10 19.96
CA TYR A 75 -13.12 6.63 20.75
C TYR A 75 -13.44 5.33 21.49
N VAL A 76 -14.61 5.22 22.12
CA VAL A 76 -15.05 3.97 22.78
C VAL A 76 -15.16 2.82 21.78
N ILE A 77 -15.74 3.04 20.60
CA ILE A 77 -15.84 2.01 19.54
C ILE A 77 -14.46 1.56 19.08
N LEU A 78 -13.52 2.49 18.88
CA LEU A 78 -12.14 2.18 18.53
C LEU A 78 -11.46 1.31 19.60
N LEU A 79 -11.64 1.66 20.87
CA LEU A 79 -11.08 0.89 21.98
C LEU A 79 -11.73 -0.48 22.14
N LEU A 80 -13.05 -0.60 21.93
CA LEU A 80 -13.73 -1.90 21.89
C LEU A 80 -13.13 -2.79 20.81
N ALA A 81 -12.86 -2.25 19.62
CA ALA A 81 -12.25 -2.98 18.53
C ALA A 81 -10.79 -3.38 18.84
N LEU A 82 -10.03 -2.52 19.53
CA LEU A 82 -8.62 -2.71 19.84
C LEU A 82 -8.35 -3.63 21.05
N ALA A 83 -9.18 -3.55 22.09
CA ALA A 83 -8.95 -4.22 23.37
C ALA A 83 -8.68 -5.73 23.26
N PRO A 84 -9.42 -6.53 22.44
CA PRO A 84 -9.14 -7.95 22.29
C PRO A 84 -7.75 -8.27 21.71
N HIS A 85 -7.13 -7.34 20.99
CA HIS A 85 -5.79 -7.50 20.42
C HIS A 85 -4.67 -7.18 21.41
N VAL A 86 -4.95 -6.35 22.42
CA VAL A 86 -3.97 -5.93 23.44
C VAL A 86 -4.09 -6.79 24.70
N GLN A 87 -5.31 -7.01 25.17
CA GLN A 87 -5.62 -7.83 26.33
C GLN A 87 -6.75 -8.82 25.96
N PRO A 88 -6.40 -10.05 25.53
CA PRO A 88 -7.38 -11.08 25.22
C PRO A 88 -8.32 -11.30 26.41
N ASP A 89 -9.63 -11.17 26.17
CA ASP A 89 -10.69 -11.23 27.19
C ASP A 89 -10.77 -10.05 28.17
N PHE A 90 -10.36 -8.85 27.74
CA PHE A 90 -10.56 -7.62 28.50
C PHE A 90 -12.02 -7.43 28.95
N LEU A 91 -12.97 -7.45 28.02
CA LEU A 91 -14.39 -7.20 28.33
C LEU A 91 -14.98 -8.28 29.24
N GLY A 92 -14.67 -9.55 29.00
CA GLY A 92 -15.14 -10.66 29.83
C GLY A 92 -14.78 -10.45 31.31
N LYS A 93 -13.53 -10.07 31.59
CA LYS A 93 -13.06 -9.75 32.95
C LYS A 93 -13.79 -8.55 33.56
N VAL A 94 -13.95 -7.47 32.80
CA VAL A 94 -14.61 -6.26 33.32
C VAL A 94 -16.09 -6.51 33.62
N ILE A 95 -16.77 -7.29 32.78
CA ILE A 95 -18.17 -7.68 32.97
C ILE A 95 -18.29 -8.59 34.19
N GLN A 96 -17.44 -9.59 34.32
CA GLN A 96 -17.45 -10.52 35.46
C GLN A 96 -17.23 -9.79 36.80
N ASP A 97 -16.34 -8.78 36.83
CA ASP A 97 -16.10 -7.96 38.02
C ASP A 97 -17.32 -7.10 38.43
N ALA A 98 -18.26 -6.86 37.51
CA ALA A 98 -19.40 -5.96 37.70
C ALA A 98 -20.75 -6.69 37.85
N LEU A 99 -20.82 -7.99 37.52
CA LEU A 99 -22.05 -8.77 37.62
C LEU A 99 -22.36 -9.15 39.09
N PRO A 100 -23.61 -8.93 39.57
CA PRO A 100 -24.02 -9.33 40.92
C PRO A 100 -24.06 -10.84 41.14
N GLU A 101 -24.35 -11.62 40.09
CA GLU A 101 -24.45 -13.08 40.10
C GLU A 101 -23.69 -13.69 38.92
N SER A 102 -23.22 -14.93 39.08
CA SER A 102 -22.56 -15.69 38.02
C SER A 102 -23.56 -16.11 36.94
N GLY A 103 -23.51 -15.50 35.74
CA GLY A 103 -24.35 -15.83 34.60
C GLY A 103 -23.85 -15.22 33.28
N ASP A 104 -24.37 -15.70 32.14
CA ASP A 104 -24.12 -15.10 30.81
C ASP A 104 -25.06 -13.88 30.64
N PHE A 105 -24.49 -12.70 30.39
CA PHE A 105 -25.24 -11.45 30.17
C PHE A 105 -25.49 -11.22 28.67
N SER A 106 -26.63 -11.69 28.16
CA SER A 106 -26.92 -11.71 26.71
C SER A 106 -27.30 -10.36 26.11
N GLU A 107 -27.81 -9.42 26.91
CA GLU A 107 -28.31 -8.12 26.45
C GLU A 107 -27.21 -7.20 25.91
N MET A 108 -25.96 -7.40 26.33
CA MET A 108 -24.79 -6.67 25.84
C MET A 108 -24.26 -7.20 24.50
N GLY A 109 -24.86 -8.26 23.95
CA GLY A 109 -24.36 -8.95 22.77
C GLY A 109 -22.98 -9.56 23.00
N GLY A 110 -22.14 -9.53 21.95
CA GLY A 110 -20.81 -10.14 21.97
C GLY A 110 -20.77 -11.58 21.47
N ILE A 111 -19.59 -12.01 21.03
CA ILE A 111 -19.33 -13.36 20.51
C ILE A 111 -18.18 -13.99 21.30
N LYS A 112 -18.32 -15.25 21.72
CA LYS A 112 -17.20 -16.02 22.28
C LYS A 112 -16.24 -16.44 21.17
N GLY A 113 -14.96 -16.06 21.29
CA GLY A 113 -13.93 -16.40 20.31
C GLY A 113 -13.74 -17.92 20.18
N THR A 114 -13.62 -18.43 18.96
CA THR A 114 -13.49 -19.88 18.71
C THR A 114 -12.16 -20.45 19.19
N GLN A 115 -11.07 -19.67 19.06
CA GLN A 115 -9.72 -20.11 19.41
C GLN A 115 -9.28 -19.67 20.81
N HIS A 116 -9.51 -18.41 21.18
CA HIS A 116 -9.06 -17.85 22.47
C HIS A 116 -10.15 -17.83 23.55
N ARG A 117 -11.39 -18.28 23.25
CA ARG A 117 -12.57 -18.36 24.15
C ARG A 117 -13.00 -17.07 24.87
N GLY A 118 -12.32 -15.95 24.65
CA GLY A 118 -12.66 -14.66 25.25
C GLY A 118 -13.81 -13.93 24.56
N PHE A 119 -14.37 -12.95 25.23
CA PHE A 119 -15.46 -12.10 24.74
C PHE A 119 -14.98 -11.15 23.63
N LEU A 120 -15.63 -11.19 22.47
CA LEU A 120 -15.40 -10.29 21.34
C LEU A 120 -16.58 -9.33 21.18
N PRO A 121 -16.36 -8.01 21.18
CA PRO A 121 -17.44 -7.05 21.10
C PRO A 121 -18.12 -7.05 19.73
N THR A 122 -19.44 -6.88 19.74
CA THR A 122 -20.29 -6.71 18.55
C THR A 122 -20.80 -5.28 18.43
N GLY A 123 -21.48 -4.99 17.33
CA GLY A 123 -22.24 -3.75 17.19
C GLY A 123 -23.21 -3.54 18.35
N GLU A 124 -23.92 -4.60 18.79
CA GLU A 124 -24.80 -4.54 19.96
C GLU A 124 -24.04 -4.19 21.25
N THR A 125 -22.81 -4.68 21.43
CA THR A 125 -21.96 -4.28 22.57
C THR A 125 -21.71 -2.78 22.58
N ALA A 126 -21.45 -2.16 21.41
CA ALA A 126 -21.29 -0.72 21.32
C ALA A 126 -22.61 0.03 21.61
N LEU A 127 -23.74 -0.45 21.07
CA LEU A 127 -25.06 0.14 21.32
C LEU A 127 -25.43 0.09 22.80
N PHE A 128 -25.27 -1.07 23.45
CA PHE A 128 -25.51 -1.21 24.89
C PHE A 128 -24.63 -0.27 25.71
N LEU A 129 -23.33 -0.21 25.42
CA LEU A 129 -22.39 0.63 26.17
C LEU A 129 -22.64 2.12 26.03
N LEU A 130 -22.96 2.58 24.82
CA LEU A 130 -23.05 4.01 24.50
C LEU A 130 -24.47 4.57 24.62
N ALA A 131 -25.49 3.76 24.37
CA ALA A 131 -26.88 4.19 24.36
C ALA A 131 -27.76 3.49 25.40
N GLY A 132 -27.46 2.24 25.79
CA GLY A 132 -28.37 1.45 26.62
C GLY A 132 -29.72 1.32 25.93
N ASP A 133 -30.82 1.65 26.64
CA ASP A 133 -32.18 1.58 26.11
C ASP A 133 -32.69 2.88 25.45
N ASP A 134 -31.85 3.92 25.39
CA ASP A 134 -32.18 5.16 24.68
C ASP A 134 -32.19 4.91 23.17
N LEU A 135 -33.39 4.95 22.58
CA LEU A 135 -33.60 4.64 21.17
C LEU A 135 -33.00 5.70 20.23
N GLU A 136 -33.12 6.97 20.60
CA GLU A 136 -32.58 8.07 19.79
C GLU A 136 -31.06 7.96 19.76
N ARG A 137 -30.45 7.76 20.94
CA ARG A 137 -29.00 7.56 21.03
C ARG A 137 -28.55 6.32 20.28
N ARG A 138 -29.31 5.20 20.35
CA ARG A 138 -29.00 3.99 19.60
C ARG A 138 -28.90 4.29 18.10
N PHE A 139 -29.83 5.03 17.50
CA PHE A 139 -29.79 5.36 16.07
C PHE A 139 -28.58 6.22 15.69
N GLU A 140 -28.20 7.18 16.54
CA GLU A 140 -27.00 7.99 16.33
C GLU A 140 -25.72 7.13 16.32
N ILE A 141 -25.60 6.18 17.26
CA ILE A 141 -24.44 5.27 17.30
C ILE A 141 -24.42 4.32 16.10
N GLN A 142 -25.58 3.87 15.61
CA GLN A 142 -25.64 3.02 14.41
C GLN A 142 -25.03 3.71 13.18
N HIS A 143 -25.18 5.03 13.05
CA HIS A 143 -24.59 5.79 11.94
C HIS A 143 -23.05 5.75 11.91
N LEU A 144 -22.39 5.55 13.06
CA LEU A 144 -20.93 5.43 13.14
C LEU A 144 -20.40 4.15 12.45
N PHE A 145 -21.26 3.14 12.24
CA PHE A 145 -20.93 1.90 11.52
C PHE A 145 -21.33 1.94 10.03
N SER A 146 -21.85 3.06 9.54
CA SER A 146 -22.23 3.22 8.13
C SER A 146 -21.01 3.30 7.20
N THR A 147 -21.24 3.07 5.90
CA THR A 147 -20.19 3.18 4.86
C THR A 147 -19.71 4.61 4.63
N GLU A 148 -20.51 5.60 5.04
CA GLU A 148 -20.19 7.03 4.94
C GLU A 148 -19.30 7.50 6.08
N HIS A 149 -19.32 6.80 7.21
CA HIS A 149 -18.52 7.15 8.38
C HIS A 149 -17.02 6.92 8.12
N TRP A 150 -16.17 7.74 8.74
CA TRP A 150 -14.73 7.68 8.51
C TRP A 150 -14.09 6.37 8.93
N PHE A 151 -14.68 5.64 9.89
CA PHE A 151 -14.26 4.28 10.23
C PHE A 151 -14.21 3.37 9.00
N TYR A 152 -15.26 3.39 8.18
CA TYR A 152 -15.36 2.57 6.99
C TYR A 152 -14.59 3.19 5.82
N ARG A 153 -14.81 4.48 5.54
CA ARG A 153 -14.19 5.19 4.41
C ARG A 153 -12.68 5.16 4.46
N ASP A 154 -12.12 5.37 5.66
CA ASP A 154 -10.67 5.42 5.86
C ASP A 154 -10.09 4.03 6.20
N GLN A 155 -10.94 2.99 6.19
CA GLN A 155 -10.60 1.60 6.47
C GLN A 155 -9.90 1.41 7.82
N VAL A 156 -10.45 2.03 8.86
CA VAL A 156 -9.97 1.87 10.24
C VAL A 156 -10.61 0.65 10.87
N LEU A 157 -11.94 0.62 10.90
CA LEU A 157 -12.71 -0.49 11.45
C LEU A 157 -14.06 -0.59 10.75
N TYR A 158 -14.70 -1.75 10.86
CA TYR A 158 -16.04 -1.99 10.30
C TYR A 158 -16.78 -3.05 11.11
N LEU A 159 -18.10 -3.09 10.93
CA LEU A 159 -18.94 -4.15 11.47
C LEU A 159 -18.88 -5.36 10.53
N GLY A 160 -18.37 -6.48 11.02
CA GLY A 160 -18.35 -7.73 10.27
C GLY A 160 -19.76 -8.24 10.01
N PRO A 161 -19.96 -9.06 8.95
CA PRO A 161 -21.27 -9.65 8.68
C PRO A 161 -21.72 -10.49 9.89
N PRO A 162 -23.00 -10.40 10.30
CA PRO A 162 -23.55 -11.29 11.32
C PRO A 162 -23.57 -12.74 10.80
N LYS A 163 -23.80 -13.71 11.69
CA LYS A 163 -24.07 -15.08 11.23
C LYS A 163 -25.40 -15.09 10.44
N GLU A 164 -25.58 -16.09 9.59
CA GLU A 164 -26.83 -16.21 8.81
C GLU A 164 -28.06 -16.16 9.72
N ALA A 165 -29.06 -15.36 9.32
CA ALA A 165 -30.30 -15.09 10.05
C ALA A 165 -30.18 -14.35 11.41
N ASP A 166 -29.01 -13.81 11.77
CA ASP A 166 -28.86 -12.93 12.94
C ASP A 166 -29.16 -11.45 12.62
N LEU A 167 -29.36 -10.66 13.69
CA LEU A 167 -29.55 -9.21 13.62
C LEU A 167 -28.31 -8.51 13.05
N ILE A 168 -28.53 -7.38 12.34
CA ILE A 168 -27.47 -6.62 11.65
C ILE A 168 -26.33 -6.25 12.61
N PHE A 169 -26.65 -5.85 13.85
CA PHE A 169 -25.68 -5.42 14.86
C PHE A 169 -25.09 -6.56 15.71
N SER A 170 -25.46 -7.81 15.46
CA SER A 170 -24.81 -8.99 16.06
C SER A 170 -23.42 -9.27 15.46
N GLY A 171 -23.03 -8.56 14.40
CA GLY A 171 -21.70 -8.64 13.80
C GLY A 171 -20.59 -8.18 14.74
N ARG A 172 -19.39 -8.77 14.60
CA ARG A 172 -18.20 -8.37 15.38
C ARG A 172 -17.68 -7.01 14.91
N ILE A 173 -17.21 -6.16 15.82
CA ILE A 173 -16.44 -4.97 15.47
C ILE A 173 -15.01 -5.40 15.09
N ILE A 174 -14.60 -5.14 13.85
CA ILE A 174 -13.31 -5.59 13.30
C ILE A 174 -12.41 -4.36 13.09
N LEU A 175 -11.32 -4.28 13.85
CA LEU A 175 -10.22 -3.36 13.58
C LEU A 175 -9.35 -3.91 12.45
N GLN A 176 -9.02 -3.07 11.47
CA GLN A 176 -8.19 -3.48 10.35
C GLN A 176 -6.77 -3.82 10.81
N LYS A 177 -6.19 -4.88 10.23
CA LYS A 177 -4.90 -5.46 10.65
C LYS A 177 -3.78 -4.42 10.72
N GLU A 178 -3.76 -3.48 9.78
CA GLU A 178 -2.78 -2.40 9.76
C GLU A 178 -2.85 -1.51 11.01
N PHE A 179 -4.06 -1.19 11.49
CA PHE A 179 -4.25 -0.38 12.68
C PHE A 179 -3.91 -1.17 13.94
N VAL A 180 -4.20 -2.48 13.96
CA VAL A 180 -3.72 -3.37 15.02
C VAL A 180 -2.18 -3.30 15.11
N GLU A 181 -1.48 -3.44 13.99
CA GLU A 181 0.00 -3.38 13.96
C GLU A 181 0.54 -1.99 14.31
N LYS A 182 -0.05 -0.91 13.77
CA LYS A 182 0.32 0.47 14.12
C LYS A 182 0.17 0.76 15.61
N PHE A 183 -0.92 0.32 16.22
CA PHE A 183 -1.18 0.60 17.63
C PHE A 183 -0.45 -0.35 18.57
N THR A 184 -0.12 -1.58 18.17
CA THR A 184 0.60 -2.53 19.04
C THR A 184 2.12 -2.50 18.84
N VAL A 185 2.57 -2.53 17.59
CA VAL A 185 4.00 -2.61 17.19
C VAL A 185 4.58 -1.22 16.87
N GLY A 186 3.73 -0.23 16.57
CA GLY A 186 4.15 1.11 16.18
C GLY A 186 4.41 1.27 14.68
N THR A 187 4.32 0.20 13.90
CA THR A 187 4.51 0.21 12.44
C THR A 187 3.54 -0.74 11.77
N ALA A 188 3.07 -0.41 10.56
CA ALA A 188 2.33 -1.33 9.72
C ALA A 188 3.29 -2.15 8.84
N SER A 189 3.06 -3.46 8.78
CA SER A 189 3.77 -4.33 7.85
C SER A 189 3.25 -4.12 6.44
N THR A 190 4.15 -3.97 5.48
CA THR A 190 3.77 -4.07 4.06
C THR A 190 3.36 -5.52 3.77
N PRO A 191 2.18 -5.77 3.16
CA PRO A 191 1.78 -7.13 2.83
C PRO A 191 2.81 -7.79 1.91
N PRO A 192 3.25 -9.04 2.18
CA PRO A 192 4.09 -9.77 1.25
C PRO A 192 3.32 -10.09 -0.03
N LEU A 193 4.05 -10.35 -1.12
CA LEU A 193 3.47 -10.85 -2.36
C LEU A 193 2.76 -12.18 -2.08
N SER A 194 1.46 -12.25 -2.39
CA SER A 194 0.65 -13.45 -2.22
C SER A 194 -0.43 -13.52 -3.30
N THR A 195 -1.13 -14.64 -3.41
CA THR A 195 -2.33 -14.74 -4.25
C THR A 195 -3.39 -13.70 -3.85
N SER A 196 -3.56 -13.45 -2.56
CA SER A 196 -4.47 -12.43 -2.02
C SER A 196 -3.98 -10.98 -2.13
N PHE A 197 -2.71 -10.77 -2.49
CA PHE A 197 -2.13 -9.44 -2.69
C PHE A 197 -1.05 -9.51 -3.78
N PRO A 198 -1.44 -9.37 -5.07
CA PRO A 198 -0.56 -9.60 -6.23
C PRO A 198 0.35 -8.41 -6.51
N ALA A 199 0.88 -7.78 -5.46
CA ALA A 199 1.74 -6.62 -5.58
C ALA A 199 2.94 -6.70 -4.63
N GLN A 200 4.09 -6.26 -5.12
CA GLN A 200 5.35 -6.22 -4.39
C GLN A 200 5.84 -4.78 -4.30
N ARG A 201 6.20 -4.33 -3.10
CA ARG A 201 6.84 -3.03 -2.93
C ARG A 201 8.20 -3.03 -3.61
N ILE A 202 8.43 -2.06 -4.49
CA ILE A 202 9.72 -1.83 -5.15
C ILE A 202 10.29 -0.48 -4.72
N SER A 203 11.61 -0.39 -4.66
CA SER A 203 12.33 0.84 -4.31
C SER A 203 13.71 0.85 -4.97
N THR A 204 14.33 2.01 -5.05
CA THR A 204 15.68 2.16 -5.58
C THR A 204 16.55 2.98 -4.63
N ARG A 205 17.84 2.65 -4.58
CA ARG A 205 18.85 3.47 -3.89
C ARG A 205 19.39 4.59 -4.78
N LEU A 206 19.23 4.46 -6.09
CA LEU A 206 19.68 5.43 -7.09
C LEU A 206 18.95 6.77 -6.95
N ASN A 207 19.53 7.79 -7.58
CA ASN A 207 19.04 9.17 -7.65
C ASN A 207 18.66 9.54 -9.08
N TRP A 208 18.03 10.70 -9.25
CA TRP A 208 17.66 11.22 -10.57
C TRP A 208 18.86 11.39 -11.50
N ASP A 209 20.03 11.69 -10.97
CA ASP A 209 21.25 11.82 -11.76
C ASP A 209 21.69 10.49 -12.39
N ASP A 210 21.36 9.35 -11.76
CA ASP A 210 21.69 8.03 -12.29
C ASP A 210 20.78 7.62 -13.46
N LEU A 211 19.63 8.29 -13.62
CA LEU A 211 18.69 8.05 -14.70
C LEU A 211 19.08 8.88 -15.93
N VAL A 212 19.63 8.21 -16.94
CA VAL A 212 19.94 8.83 -18.23
C VAL A 212 18.78 8.60 -19.21
N LEU A 213 18.10 9.68 -19.60
CA LEU A 213 17.01 9.66 -20.57
C LEU A 213 17.11 10.83 -21.54
N PRO A 214 16.50 10.75 -22.74
CA PRO A 214 16.42 11.87 -23.65
C PRO A 214 15.65 13.05 -23.07
N GLY A 215 16.02 14.27 -23.47
CA GLY A 215 15.42 15.50 -22.97
C GLY A 215 13.89 15.56 -23.10
N ARG A 216 13.33 15.00 -24.20
CA ARG A 216 11.87 14.90 -24.38
C ARG A 216 11.22 14.01 -23.32
N THR A 217 11.79 12.85 -23.04
CA THR A 217 11.28 11.90 -22.05
C THR A 217 11.38 12.50 -20.65
N LEU A 218 12.51 13.15 -20.32
CA LEU A 218 12.69 13.87 -19.05
C LEU A 218 11.64 14.95 -18.87
N HIS A 219 11.37 15.76 -19.90
CA HIS A 219 10.36 16.81 -19.83
C HIS A 219 8.95 16.26 -19.56
N GLN A 220 8.58 15.13 -20.16
CA GLN A 220 7.29 14.48 -19.85
C GLN A 220 7.25 13.93 -18.42
N ILE A 221 8.37 13.46 -17.88
CA ILE A 221 8.48 13.03 -16.48
C ILE A 221 8.39 14.24 -15.54
N GLU A 222 8.94 15.40 -15.90
CA GLU A 222 8.78 16.65 -15.13
C GLU A 222 7.31 17.08 -15.06
N GLN A 223 6.57 17.00 -16.17
CA GLN A 223 5.13 17.25 -16.18
C GLN A 223 4.37 16.30 -15.23
N LEU A 224 4.80 15.03 -15.16
CA LEU A 224 4.26 14.08 -14.22
C LEU A 224 4.57 14.47 -12.76
N LYS A 225 5.80 14.95 -12.47
CA LYS A 225 6.16 15.47 -11.15
C LYS A 225 5.29 16.66 -10.75
N TRP A 226 5.03 17.58 -11.67
CA TRP A 226 4.13 18.71 -11.41
C TRP A 226 2.73 18.24 -11.03
N TRP A 227 2.18 17.25 -11.73
CA TRP A 227 0.90 16.69 -11.34
C TRP A 227 0.96 16.12 -9.92
N MET A 228 2.00 15.34 -9.58
CA MET A 228 2.11 14.74 -8.25
C MET A 228 2.21 15.77 -7.11
N GLU A 229 2.82 16.93 -7.38
CA GLU A 229 3.06 18.01 -6.42
C GLU A 229 1.86 18.96 -6.29
N TYR A 230 1.23 19.34 -7.42
CA TYR A 230 0.19 20.37 -7.46
C TYR A 230 -1.24 19.83 -7.61
N ASN A 231 -1.45 18.51 -7.71
CA ASN A 231 -2.79 17.93 -7.90
C ASN A 231 -3.77 18.34 -6.80
N ASP A 232 -3.35 18.35 -5.54
CA ASP A 232 -4.25 18.69 -4.43
C ASP A 232 -4.76 20.13 -4.52
N THR A 233 -3.86 21.08 -4.75
CA THR A 233 -4.20 22.49 -5.01
C THR A 233 -5.07 22.64 -6.25
N LEU A 234 -4.76 21.94 -7.34
CA LEU A 234 -5.55 22.00 -8.57
C LEU A 234 -6.98 21.47 -8.34
N MET A 235 -7.13 20.36 -7.63
CA MET A 235 -8.42 19.71 -7.43
C MET A 235 -9.28 20.41 -6.38
N LYS A 236 -8.67 20.85 -5.27
CA LYS A 236 -9.35 21.47 -4.12
C LYS A 236 -9.44 22.99 -4.29
N ASP A 237 -8.29 23.68 -4.32
CA ASP A 237 -8.23 25.14 -4.25
C ASP A 237 -8.73 25.80 -5.54
N TRP A 238 -8.42 25.20 -6.71
CA TRP A 238 -8.90 25.69 -8.00
C TRP A 238 -10.26 25.08 -8.40
N GLY A 239 -10.81 24.17 -7.59
CA GLY A 239 -12.13 23.57 -7.79
C GLY A 239 -12.25 22.68 -9.04
N MET A 240 -11.14 22.19 -9.60
CA MET A 240 -11.17 21.34 -10.80
C MET A 240 -11.74 19.94 -10.54
N GLY A 241 -11.96 19.54 -9.28
CA GLY A 241 -12.57 18.26 -8.93
C GLY A 241 -13.97 18.03 -9.52
N SER A 242 -14.71 19.10 -9.86
CA SER A 242 -16.01 18.99 -10.55
C SER A 242 -15.88 18.67 -12.05
N LYS A 243 -14.70 18.86 -12.64
CA LYS A 243 -14.44 18.76 -14.08
C LYS A 243 -13.50 17.63 -14.45
N LEU A 244 -12.58 17.27 -13.55
CA LEU A 244 -11.56 16.27 -13.78
C LEU A 244 -11.84 15.02 -12.94
N LYS A 245 -11.64 13.84 -13.56
CA LYS A 245 -11.61 12.59 -12.79
C LYS A 245 -10.38 12.59 -11.88
N PRO A 246 -10.49 12.06 -10.65
CA PRO A 246 -9.33 11.93 -9.76
C PRO A 246 -8.30 10.97 -10.34
N GLY A 247 -7.04 11.11 -9.94
CA GLY A 247 -5.92 10.25 -10.32
C GLY A 247 -5.31 10.51 -11.69
N PHE A 248 -4.14 9.93 -11.91
CA PHE A 248 -3.35 10.11 -13.12
C PHE A 248 -2.84 8.77 -13.64
N ARG A 249 -2.97 8.58 -14.96
CA ARG A 249 -2.59 7.35 -15.64
C ARG A 249 -1.49 7.66 -16.64
N ALA A 250 -0.33 7.05 -16.44
CA ALA A 250 0.79 7.15 -17.35
C ALA A 250 1.08 5.79 -17.99
N LEU A 251 1.31 5.79 -19.31
CA LEU A 251 1.81 4.63 -20.05
C LEU A 251 3.29 4.86 -20.38
N PHE A 252 4.18 4.07 -19.79
CA PHE A 252 5.60 4.02 -20.13
C PHE A 252 5.81 2.94 -21.18
N HIS A 253 6.24 3.32 -22.38
CA HIS A 253 6.46 2.36 -23.45
C HIS A 253 7.85 2.47 -24.06
N GLY A 254 8.37 1.35 -24.55
CA GLY A 254 9.66 1.28 -25.22
C GLY A 254 10.37 -0.04 -24.92
N PRO A 255 11.54 -0.30 -25.53
CA PRO A 255 12.26 -1.56 -25.34
C PRO A 255 12.52 -1.90 -23.86
N PRO A 256 12.70 -3.19 -23.52
CA PRO A 256 13.14 -3.56 -22.18
C PRO A 256 14.48 -2.92 -21.84
N GLY A 257 14.75 -2.70 -20.55
CA GLY A 257 16.05 -2.17 -20.11
C GLY A 257 16.30 -0.67 -20.31
N THR A 258 15.31 0.11 -20.73
CA THR A 258 15.41 1.56 -20.97
C THR A 258 15.06 2.45 -19.76
N GLY A 259 14.85 1.87 -18.56
CA GLY A 259 14.68 2.62 -17.31
C GLY A 259 13.24 2.91 -16.89
N LYS A 260 12.23 2.23 -17.46
CA LYS A 260 10.80 2.38 -17.09
C LYS A 260 10.56 2.15 -15.58
N THR A 261 10.96 0.99 -15.06
CA THR A 261 10.80 0.61 -13.66
C THR A 261 11.63 1.49 -12.73
N LEU A 262 12.86 1.83 -13.13
CA LEU A 262 13.72 2.75 -12.38
C LEU A 262 13.05 4.13 -12.23
N THR A 263 12.48 4.66 -13.31
CA THR A 263 11.76 5.95 -13.29
C THR A 263 10.58 5.90 -12.31
N ALA A 264 9.79 4.83 -12.31
CA ALA A 264 8.68 4.67 -11.35
C ALA A 264 9.18 4.67 -9.89
N THR A 265 10.26 3.96 -9.60
CA THR A 265 10.85 3.96 -8.24
C THR A 265 11.43 5.31 -7.83
N LEU A 266 12.00 6.07 -8.78
CA LEU A 266 12.50 7.42 -8.53
C LEU A 266 11.36 8.43 -8.29
N LEU A 267 10.22 8.29 -8.96
CA LEU A 267 9.01 9.08 -8.68
C LEU A 267 8.48 8.82 -7.27
N GLY A 268 8.48 7.56 -6.83
CA GLY A 268 8.13 7.19 -5.45
C GLY A 268 9.08 7.84 -4.44
N LYS A 269 10.40 7.71 -4.67
CA LYS A 269 11.44 8.34 -3.84
C LYS A 269 11.29 9.87 -3.79
N TYR A 270 11.00 10.52 -4.92
CA TYR A 270 10.81 11.98 -5.02
C TYR A 270 9.63 12.48 -4.18
N THR A 271 8.55 11.71 -4.13
CA THR A 271 7.29 12.11 -3.46
C THR A 271 7.11 11.49 -2.08
N GLY A 272 8.05 10.68 -1.61
CA GLY A 272 7.90 9.91 -0.37
C GLY A 272 6.81 8.83 -0.43
N ARG A 273 6.32 8.49 -1.63
CA ARG A 273 5.25 7.51 -1.85
C ARG A 273 5.79 6.10 -2.07
N GLU A 274 5.10 5.11 -1.53
CA GLU A 274 5.42 3.71 -1.79
C GLU A 274 5.05 3.32 -3.23
N VAL A 275 5.92 2.55 -3.88
CA VAL A 275 5.68 2.02 -5.23
C VAL A 275 5.41 0.53 -5.15
N PHE A 276 4.27 0.11 -5.65
CA PHE A 276 3.87 -1.29 -5.70
C PHE A 276 3.88 -1.78 -7.13
N ARG A 277 4.80 -2.71 -7.44
CA ARG A 277 4.79 -3.46 -8.70
C ARG A 277 3.71 -4.52 -8.64
N VAL A 278 2.70 -4.39 -9.47
CA VAL A 278 1.62 -5.37 -9.62
C VAL A 278 2.05 -6.41 -10.64
N ASP A 279 2.03 -7.67 -10.25
CA ASP A 279 2.31 -8.79 -11.14
C ASP A 279 1.02 -9.21 -11.85
N LEU A 280 0.89 -8.79 -13.10
CA LEU A 280 -0.30 -9.08 -13.90
C LEU A 280 -0.43 -10.57 -14.23
N SER A 281 0.67 -11.34 -14.24
CA SER A 281 0.61 -12.79 -14.48
C SER A 281 -0.07 -13.54 -13.33
N MET A 282 0.09 -13.05 -12.08
CA MET A 282 -0.60 -13.58 -10.91
C MET A 282 -2.08 -13.20 -10.89
N VAL A 283 -2.43 -12.10 -11.55
CA VAL A 283 -3.79 -11.61 -11.67
C VAL A 283 -4.57 -12.48 -12.68
N VAL A 284 -4.06 -12.75 -13.88
CA VAL A 284 -4.80 -13.48 -14.95
C VAL A 284 -4.79 -15.01 -14.77
N SER A 285 -4.83 -15.49 -13.52
CA SER A 285 -4.77 -16.93 -13.25
C SER A 285 -6.04 -17.68 -13.71
N LYS A 286 -5.94 -19.01 -13.86
CA LYS A 286 -6.97 -19.93 -14.42
C LYS A 286 -8.33 -19.95 -13.69
N TYR A 287 -8.49 -19.21 -12.60
CA TYR A 287 -9.69 -19.23 -11.75
C TYR A 287 -10.45 -17.91 -11.88
N ILE A 288 -11.43 -17.91 -12.79
CA ILE A 288 -12.35 -16.80 -13.07
C ILE A 288 -13.03 -16.38 -11.75
N GLY A 289 -12.84 -15.13 -11.32
CA GLY A 289 -13.49 -14.51 -10.16
C GLY A 289 -12.60 -14.27 -8.92
N GLU A 290 -11.58 -15.09 -8.66
CA GLU A 290 -10.61 -14.81 -7.57
C GLU A 290 -9.72 -13.60 -7.92
N THR A 291 -9.39 -13.48 -9.20
CA THR A 291 -8.67 -12.36 -9.82
C THR A 291 -9.29 -11.00 -9.49
N GLU A 292 -10.59 -10.85 -9.72
CA GLU A 292 -11.30 -9.58 -9.50
C GLU A 292 -11.32 -9.22 -8.02
N LYS A 293 -11.51 -10.21 -7.13
CA LYS A 293 -11.48 -10.01 -5.69
C LYS A 293 -10.11 -9.52 -5.22
N ASN A 294 -9.03 -10.13 -5.71
CA ASN A 294 -7.66 -9.77 -5.34
C ASN A 294 -7.27 -8.38 -5.88
N LEU A 295 -7.65 -8.05 -7.12
CA LEU A 295 -7.50 -6.70 -7.67
C LEU A 295 -8.31 -5.68 -6.88
N SER A 296 -9.57 -5.98 -6.55
CA SER A 296 -10.39 -5.06 -5.74
C SER A 296 -9.69 -4.75 -4.42
N GLN A 297 -9.25 -5.79 -3.70
CA GLN A 297 -8.53 -5.64 -2.44
C GLN A 297 -7.24 -4.81 -2.57
N LEU A 298 -6.48 -4.98 -3.65
CA LEU A 298 -5.29 -4.16 -3.92
C LEU A 298 -5.64 -2.68 -4.05
N PHE A 299 -6.60 -2.34 -4.92
CA PHE A 299 -7.03 -0.95 -5.12
C PHE A 299 -7.71 -0.36 -3.88
N ASP A 300 -8.47 -1.17 -3.14
CA ASP A 300 -9.13 -0.75 -1.91
C ASP A 300 -8.09 -0.41 -0.83
N LYS A 301 -7.02 -1.22 -0.69
CA LYS A 301 -5.90 -0.91 0.21
C LYS A 301 -5.09 0.32 -0.24
N ALA A 302 -4.94 0.50 -1.55
CA ALA A 302 -4.19 1.63 -2.11
C ALA A 302 -4.93 2.97 -1.96
N ARG A 303 -6.26 2.94 -1.86
CA ARG A 303 -7.15 4.13 -1.91
C ARG A 303 -6.74 5.24 -0.96
N ASN A 304 -6.29 4.90 0.25
CA ASN A 304 -6.00 5.85 1.33
C ASN A 304 -4.50 5.97 1.64
N LYS A 305 -3.62 5.49 0.76
CA LYS A 305 -2.18 5.36 1.06
C LYS A 305 -1.25 6.10 0.10
N ASP A 306 -1.80 6.90 -0.81
CA ASP A 306 -1.05 7.63 -1.84
C ASP A 306 -0.02 6.77 -2.59
N TRP A 307 -0.33 5.49 -2.79
CA TRP A 307 0.56 4.55 -3.45
C TRP A 307 0.69 4.87 -4.94
N ILE A 308 1.89 4.60 -5.48
CA ILE A 308 2.11 4.50 -6.92
C ILE A 308 1.94 3.04 -7.31
N LEU A 309 0.95 2.75 -8.15
CA LEU A 309 0.73 1.41 -8.69
C LEU A 309 1.45 1.28 -10.02
N PHE A 310 2.46 0.42 -10.07
CA PHE A 310 3.27 0.14 -11.26
C PHE A 310 2.89 -1.23 -11.83
N PHE A 311 2.27 -1.25 -13.00
CA PHE A 311 1.88 -2.47 -13.70
C PHE A 311 2.93 -2.76 -14.77
N ASP A 312 3.73 -3.80 -14.58
CA ASP A 312 4.74 -4.21 -15.55
C ASP A 312 4.14 -5.15 -16.60
N GLU A 313 4.75 -5.22 -17.78
CA GLU A 313 4.32 -6.12 -18.88
C GLU A 313 2.85 -5.96 -19.29
N ALA A 314 2.38 -4.71 -19.37
CA ALA A 314 0.98 -4.43 -19.69
C ALA A 314 0.54 -4.96 -21.08
N ASP A 315 1.47 -5.20 -22.00
CA ASP A 315 1.20 -5.84 -23.30
C ASP A 315 0.64 -7.27 -23.18
N ALA A 316 0.92 -7.98 -22.09
CA ALA A 316 0.32 -9.30 -21.83
C ALA A 316 -1.20 -9.23 -21.62
N LEU A 317 -1.70 -8.09 -21.14
CA LEU A 317 -3.13 -7.85 -20.92
C LEU A 317 -3.81 -7.13 -22.07
N PHE A 318 -3.16 -6.09 -22.59
CA PHE A 318 -3.78 -5.13 -23.50
C PHE A 318 -3.47 -5.44 -24.97
N GLY A 319 -2.91 -6.62 -25.27
CA GLY A 319 -2.67 -7.07 -26.64
C GLY A 319 -3.90 -6.92 -27.52
N LYS A 320 -3.69 -6.59 -28.80
CA LYS A 320 -4.76 -6.40 -29.79
C LYS A 320 -5.74 -7.56 -29.66
N ARG A 321 -6.99 -7.23 -29.30
CA ARG A 321 -8.08 -8.18 -29.10
C ARG A 321 -7.98 -9.26 -30.17
N THR A 322 -7.64 -10.48 -29.78
CA THR A 322 -7.74 -11.61 -30.71
C THR A 322 -9.19 -11.67 -31.16
N ASN A 323 -9.40 -11.84 -32.47
CA ASN A 323 -10.75 -12.05 -33.00
C ASN A 323 -11.37 -13.18 -32.18
N VAL A 324 -12.45 -12.86 -31.46
CA VAL A 324 -13.13 -13.77 -30.52
C VAL A 324 -13.48 -15.04 -31.27
N ARG A 325 -12.71 -16.10 -31.04
CA ARG A 325 -12.97 -17.43 -31.59
C ARG A 325 -13.50 -18.37 -30.52
N ASP A 326 -13.09 -18.19 -29.27
CA ASP A 326 -13.45 -19.06 -28.15
C ASP A 326 -14.03 -18.30 -26.94
N ALA A 327 -14.81 -19.02 -26.12
CA ALA A 327 -15.39 -18.49 -24.89
C ALA A 327 -14.34 -17.96 -23.90
N HIS A 328 -13.12 -18.54 -23.91
CA HIS A 328 -12.00 -18.12 -23.08
C HIS A 328 -11.52 -16.68 -23.39
N ASP A 329 -11.54 -16.27 -24.66
CA ASP A 329 -11.16 -14.91 -25.07
C ASP A 329 -12.16 -13.87 -24.57
N LYS A 330 -13.44 -14.24 -24.45
CA LYS A 330 -14.48 -13.34 -23.94
C LYS A 330 -14.27 -13.01 -22.47
N TYR A 331 -13.87 -13.98 -21.65
CA TYR A 331 -13.60 -13.78 -20.22
C TYR A 331 -12.33 -12.94 -20.00
N ALA A 332 -11.25 -13.21 -20.73
CA ALA A 332 -10.04 -12.39 -20.64
C ALA A 332 -10.32 -10.90 -20.97
N ASN A 333 -11.14 -10.64 -21.98
CA ASN A 333 -11.55 -9.27 -22.32
C ASN A 333 -12.38 -8.58 -21.23
N GLN A 334 -13.20 -9.34 -20.47
CA GLN A 334 -13.95 -8.82 -19.34
C GLN A 334 -13.03 -8.45 -18.17
N GLU A 335 -12.07 -9.30 -17.83
CA GLU A 335 -11.09 -9.03 -16.77
C GLU A 335 -10.23 -7.80 -17.06
N VAL A 336 -9.78 -7.65 -18.31
CA VAL A 336 -9.05 -6.46 -18.78
C VAL A 336 -9.91 -5.20 -18.65
N SER A 337 -11.20 -5.29 -18.99
CA SER A 337 -12.14 -4.17 -18.87
C SER A 337 -12.38 -3.80 -17.40
N TYR A 338 -12.52 -4.78 -16.52
CA TYR A 338 -12.64 -4.58 -15.07
C TYR A 338 -11.40 -3.90 -14.50
N LEU A 339 -10.20 -4.40 -14.82
CA LEU A 339 -8.94 -3.81 -14.38
C LEU A 339 -8.84 -2.34 -14.78
N LEU A 340 -9.20 -2.01 -16.02
CA LEU A 340 -9.18 -0.62 -16.48
C LEU A 340 -10.18 0.27 -15.75
N GLN A 341 -11.38 -0.23 -15.47
CA GLN A 341 -12.35 0.50 -14.66
C GLN A 341 -11.79 0.80 -13.26
N ARG A 342 -11.08 -0.15 -12.65
CA ARG A 342 -10.40 0.05 -11.35
C ARG A 342 -9.25 1.06 -11.45
N ILE A 343 -8.45 1.02 -12.52
CA ILE A 343 -7.38 2.00 -12.79
C ILE A 343 -7.96 3.41 -13.00
N GLU A 344 -9.09 3.54 -13.69
CA GLU A 344 -9.81 4.81 -13.88
C GLU A 344 -10.46 5.34 -12.59
N GLY A 345 -10.81 4.45 -11.67
CA GLY A 345 -11.37 4.82 -10.36
C GLY A 345 -10.31 5.16 -9.31
N PHE A 346 -9.06 4.76 -9.52
CA PHE A 346 -7.98 5.00 -8.55
C PHE A 346 -7.53 6.47 -8.57
N ALA A 347 -7.60 7.14 -7.42
CA ALA A 347 -7.26 8.55 -7.26
C ALA A 347 -5.75 8.85 -7.22
N GLY A 348 -4.91 7.82 -7.10
CA GLY A 348 -3.45 7.96 -7.09
C GLY A 348 -2.81 7.92 -8.48
N LEU A 349 -1.49 7.70 -8.51
CA LEU A 349 -0.73 7.53 -9.75
C LEU A 349 -0.69 6.06 -10.16
N THR A 350 -1.17 5.77 -11.35
CA THR A 350 -1.05 4.45 -12.00
C THR A 350 -0.10 4.55 -13.17
N ILE A 351 0.96 3.75 -13.17
CA ILE A 351 1.94 3.65 -14.26
C ILE A 351 1.82 2.26 -14.87
N LEU A 352 1.52 2.19 -16.16
CA LEU A 352 1.56 0.95 -16.93
C LEU A 352 2.85 0.95 -17.76
N ALA A 353 3.64 -0.11 -17.68
CA ALA A 353 4.83 -0.28 -18.50
C ALA A 353 4.58 -1.35 -19.57
N SER A 354 4.96 -1.07 -20.81
CA SER A 354 4.85 -2.03 -21.91
C SER A 354 6.07 -1.98 -22.82
N ASN A 355 6.44 -3.12 -23.38
CA ASN A 355 7.51 -3.19 -24.38
C ASN A 355 7.02 -2.83 -25.79
N PHE A 356 5.73 -3.05 -26.08
CA PHE A 356 5.15 -2.89 -27.42
C PHE A 356 3.87 -2.05 -27.41
N LYS A 357 4.01 -0.73 -27.60
CA LYS A 357 2.85 0.18 -27.69
C LYS A 357 1.86 -0.24 -28.80
N SER A 358 2.36 -0.74 -29.94
CA SER A 358 1.54 -1.17 -31.07
C SER A 358 0.53 -2.25 -30.73
N ASN A 359 0.74 -2.97 -29.62
CA ASN A 359 -0.14 -4.03 -29.18
C ASN A 359 -1.33 -3.50 -28.39
N ILE A 360 -1.30 -2.23 -27.95
CA ILE A 360 -2.36 -1.62 -27.14
C ILE A 360 -3.39 -0.93 -28.05
N ASP A 361 -4.67 -1.22 -27.85
CA ASP A 361 -5.79 -0.64 -28.61
C ASP A 361 -5.92 0.89 -28.39
N ASP A 362 -6.28 1.63 -29.45
CA ASP A 362 -6.40 3.09 -29.43
C ASP A 362 -7.44 3.60 -28.43
N ALA A 363 -8.52 2.85 -28.18
CA ALA A 363 -9.51 3.21 -27.17
C ALA A 363 -8.94 3.16 -25.75
N PHE A 364 -7.94 2.30 -25.50
CA PHE A 364 -7.22 2.28 -24.23
C PHE A 364 -6.24 3.45 -24.14
N LEU A 365 -5.51 3.76 -25.21
CA LEU A 365 -4.56 4.87 -25.23
C LEU A 365 -5.22 6.22 -24.88
N ARG A 366 -6.48 6.45 -25.30
CA ARG A 366 -7.25 7.67 -24.98
C ARG A 366 -7.57 7.86 -23.50
N ARG A 367 -7.44 6.82 -22.67
CA ARG A 367 -7.71 6.87 -21.22
C ARG A 367 -6.50 7.27 -20.39
N PHE A 368 -5.32 7.32 -20.99
CA PHE A 368 -4.10 7.75 -20.32
C PHE A 368 -3.95 9.27 -20.37
N ASN A 369 -3.53 9.86 -19.26
CA ASN A 369 -3.19 11.27 -19.17
C ASN A 369 -1.84 11.54 -19.85
N ALA A 370 -0.90 10.59 -19.76
CA ALA A 370 0.42 10.70 -20.38
C ALA A 370 0.84 9.38 -21.05
N ILE A 371 1.43 9.50 -22.24
CA ILE A 371 2.10 8.39 -22.93
C ILE A 371 3.55 8.81 -23.14
N ILE A 372 4.46 8.13 -22.44
CA ILE A 372 5.88 8.49 -22.36
C ILE A 372 6.70 7.40 -23.04
N PHE A 373 7.50 7.81 -24.02
CA PHE A 373 8.37 6.90 -24.77
C PHE A 373 9.77 6.85 -24.17
N PHE A 374 10.27 5.64 -23.94
CA PHE A 374 11.61 5.34 -23.46
C PHE A 374 12.41 4.66 -24.60
N PRO A 375 13.07 5.45 -25.47
CA PRO A 375 13.86 4.89 -26.58
C PRO A 375 15.13 4.20 -26.08
N VAL A 376 15.78 3.46 -26.98
CA VAL A 376 17.17 3.03 -26.80
C VAL A 376 18.04 4.29 -26.69
N PRO A 377 18.99 4.37 -25.73
CA PRO A 377 19.81 5.56 -25.54
C PRO A 377 20.70 5.82 -26.76
N ASN A 378 20.88 7.09 -27.12
CA ASN A 378 21.82 7.51 -28.17
C ASN A 378 23.29 7.43 -27.70
N VAL A 379 24.25 7.72 -28.58
CA VAL A 379 25.70 7.63 -28.26
C VAL A 379 26.07 8.49 -27.05
N ALA A 380 25.60 9.73 -26.95
CA ALA A 380 25.92 10.62 -25.83
C ALA A 380 25.31 10.13 -24.51
N GLU A 381 24.09 9.56 -24.57
CA GLU A 381 23.43 8.95 -23.41
C GLU A 381 24.13 7.66 -22.98
N ARG A 382 24.54 6.79 -23.92
CA ARG A 382 25.33 5.59 -23.64
C ARG A 382 26.68 5.91 -23.04
N LEU A 383 27.35 6.96 -23.50
CA LEU A 383 28.60 7.43 -22.90
C LEU A 383 28.41 7.77 -21.41
N ARG A 384 27.34 8.52 -21.08
CA ARG A 384 27.00 8.83 -19.68
C ARG A 384 26.68 7.57 -18.88
N LEU A 385 25.96 6.62 -19.46
CA LEU A 385 25.65 5.33 -18.82
C LEU A 385 26.93 4.52 -18.54
N TRP A 386 27.87 4.47 -19.49
CA TRP A 386 29.17 3.82 -19.29
C TRP A 386 29.98 4.47 -18.18
N GLN A 387 30.07 5.80 -18.19
CA GLN A 387 30.81 6.56 -17.18
C GLN A 387 30.22 6.41 -15.78
N LYS A 388 28.89 6.34 -15.66
CA LYS A 388 28.19 6.20 -14.37
C LYS A 388 28.01 4.76 -13.91
N GLY A 389 28.07 3.80 -14.82
CA GLY A 389 27.81 2.39 -14.51
C GLY A 389 28.88 1.79 -13.59
N PHE A 390 30.14 2.23 -13.74
CA PHE A 390 31.23 1.78 -12.89
C PHE A 390 31.32 2.61 -11.60
N PRO A 391 31.56 1.96 -10.44
CA PRO A 391 31.93 2.67 -9.21
C PRO A 391 33.19 3.52 -9.38
N GLU A 392 33.28 4.64 -8.66
CA GLU A 392 34.39 5.60 -8.76
C GLU A 392 35.78 4.99 -8.43
N ASN A 393 35.82 3.91 -7.66
CA ASN A 393 37.06 3.25 -7.25
C ASN A 393 37.56 2.19 -8.27
N VAL A 394 36.81 1.92 -9.33
CA VAL A 394 37.25 0.98 -10.37
C VAL A 394 38.33 1.64 -11.23
N ARG A 395 39.46 0.94 -11.40
CA ARG A 395 40.52 1.36 -12.31
C ARG A 395 40.32 0.69 -13.66
N PHE A 396 40.74 1.37 -14.71
CA PHE A 396 40.61 0.88 -16.08
C PHE A 396 41.98 0.67 -16.72
N GLY A 397 42.04 -0.29 -17.63
CA GLY A 397 43.17 -0.45 -18.53
C GLY A 397 43.34 0.78 -19.44
N PRO A 398 44.56 1.05 -19.95
CA PRO A 398 44.82 2.22 -20.79
C PRO A 398 44.06 2.19 -22.13
N GLU A 399 43.59 1.02 -22.55
CA GLU A 399 42.84 0.82 -23.81
C GLU A 399 41.33 1.08 -23.66
N VAL A 400 40.82 1.28 -22.45
CA VAL A 400 39.38 1.47 -22.22
C VAL A 400 38.96 2.89 -22.63
N ASP A 401 38.22 2.97 -23.74
CA ASP A 401 37.62 4.21 -24.24
C ASP A 401 36.08 4.09 -24.27
N PHE A 402 35.42 4.73 -23.29
CA PHE A 402 33.96 4.75 -23.21
C PHE A 402 33.28 5.45 -24.38
N HIS A 403 33.96 6.39 -25.05
CA HIS A 403 33.42 7.06 -26.22
C HIS A 403 33.32 6.10 -27.41
N GLN A 404 34.35 5.27 -27.60
CA GLN A 404 34.32 4.20 -28.60
C GLN A 404 33.30 3.11 -28.25
N LEU A 405 33.23 2.67 -26.99
CA LEU A 405 32.25 1.68 -26.55
C LEU A 405 30.81 2.17 -26.77
N ALA A 406 30.53 3.44 -26.43
CA ALA A 406 29.22 4.06 -26.65
C ALA A 406 28.86 4.19 -28.13
N ALA A 407 29.82 4.51 -28.99
CA ALA A 407 29.60 4.64 -30.44
C ALA A 407 29.41 3.29 -31.12
N ARG A 408 30.19 2.28 -30.74
CA ARG A 408 30.24 0.96 -31.39
C ARG A 408 29.06 0.06 -31.03
N TYR A 409 28.59 0.09 -29.79
CA TYR A 409 27.59 -0.85 -29.30
C TYR A 409 26.26 -0.17 -28.96
N GLU A 410 25.20 -0.57 -29.66
CA GLU A 410 23.84 -0.09 -29.42
C GLU A 410 23.16 -0.92 -28.31
N LEU A 411 23.52 -0.58 -27.07
CA LEU A 411 23.06 -1.26 -25.85
C LEU A 411 22.04 -0.41 -25.08
N THR A 412 21.09 -1.08 -24.41
CA THR A 412 20.20 -0.42 -23.44
C THR A 412 20.92 -0.16 -22.12
N GLY A 413 20.34 0.67 -21.26
CA GLY A 413 20.91 0.93 -19.93
C GLY A 413 21.08 -0.35 -19.10
N SER A 414 20.10 -1.25 -19.15
CA SER A 414 20.22 -2.54 -18.46
C SER A 414 21.31 -3.43 -19.04
N ASN A 415 21.49 -3.45 -20.37
CA ASN A 415 22.58 -4.22 -20.98
C ASN A 415 23.94 -3.66 -20.56
N ILE A 416 24.10 -2.33 -20.54
CA ILE A 416 25.35 -1.69 -20.07
C ILE A 416 25.64 -2.10 -18.62
N MET A 417 24.64 -2.08 -17.73
CA MET A 417 24.84 -2.51 -16.34
C MET A 417 25.20 -4.00 -16.22
N ASN A 418 24.59 -4.87 -17.03
CA ASN A 418 24.95 -6.29 -17.09
C ASN A 418 26.41 -6.49 -17.55
N VAL A 419 26.85 -5.72 -18.54
CA VAL A 419 28.22 -5.75 -19.04
C VAL A 419 29.20 -5.24 -17.99
N VAL A 420 28.90 -4.12 -17.34
CA VAL A 420 29.69 -3.57 -16.22
C VAL A 420 29.88 -4.62 -15.13
N GLN A 421 28.79 -5.27 -14.72
CA GLN A 421 28.82 -6.32 -13.69
C GLN A 421 29.72 -7.49 -14.12
N ALA A 422 29.54 -8.00 -15.34
CA ALA A 422 30.33 -9.12 -15.85
C ALA A 422 31.82 -8.77 -15.98
N ALA A 423 32.16 -7.58 -16.49
CA ALA A 423 33.54 -7.12 -16.62
C ALA A 423 34.22 -6.95 -15.25
N CYS A 424 33.51 -6.43 -14.25
CA CYS A 424 34.02 -6.33 -12.88
C CYS A 424 34.24 -7.72 -12.25
N LEU A 425 33.32 -8.66 -12.46
CA LEU A 425 33.46 -10.03 -11.96
C LEU A 425 34.66 -10.74 -12.60
N HIS A 426 34.89 -10.54 -13.91
CA HIS A 426 36.04 -11.11 -14.59
C HIS A 426 37.36 -10.55 -14.03
N ALA A 427 37.47 -9.23 -13.87
CA ALA A 427 38.64 -8.62 -13.24
C ALA A 427 38.93 -9.18 -11.84
N LEU A 428 37.89 -9.35 -11.01
CA LEU A 428 38.02 -9.94 -9.68
C LEU A 428 38.43 -11.43 -9.72
N ALA A 429 37.92 -12.20 -10.68
CA ALA A 429 38.29 -13.61 -10.86
C ALA A 429 39.79 -13.77 -11.20
N GLU A 430 40.32 -12.86 -12.01
CA GLU A 430 41.75 -12.75 -12.34
C GLU A 430 42.59 -12.10 -11.24
N LYS A 431 41.98 -11.76 -10.09
CA LYS A 431 42.60 -11.06 -8.96
C LYS A 431 43.24 -9.71 -9.37
N SER A 432 42.65 -9.05 -10.35
CA SER A 432 43.04 -7.72 -10.84
C SER A 432 42.23 -6.62 -10.14
N ASP A 433 42.86 -5.46 -9.90
CA ASP A 433 42.18 -4.23 -9.48
C ASP A 433 41.74 -3.35 -10.67
N LYS A 434 41.98 -3.83 -11.90
CA LYS A 434 41.68 -3.13 -13.16
C LYS A 434 40.71 -3.90 -14.04
N VAL A 435 39.77 -3.17 -14.62
CA VAL A 435 38.91 -3.65 -15.70
C VAL A 435 39.58 -3.34 -17.04
N GLU A 436 40.04 -4.38 -17.71
CA GLU A 436 40.64 -4.30 -19.05
C GLU A 436 39.57 -4.28 -20.14
N LEU A 437 39.89 -3.70 -21.31
CA LEU A 437 38.98 -3.60 -22.45
C LEU A 437 38.49 -4.99 -22.90
N ALA A 438 39.37 -5.99 -22.91
CA ALA A 438 39.03 -7.36 -23.28
C ALA A 438 37.88 -7.95 -22.44
N TYR A 439 37.83 -7.65 -21.14
CA TYR A 439 36.76 -8.12 -20.25
C TYR A 439 35.42 -7.45 -20.59
N ILE A 440 35.45 -6.16 -20.94
CA ILE A 440 34.26 -5.42 -21.37
C ILE A 440 33.77 -5.98 -22.71
N GLU A 441 34.64 -6.12 -23.70
CA GLU A 441 34.26 -6.62 -25.03
C GLU A 441 33.71 -8.05 -25.00
N GLU A 442 34.31 -8.93 -24.19
CA GLU A 442 33.79 -10.28 -23.96
C GLU A 442 32.39 -10.23 -23.33
N ALA A 443 32.20 -9.40 -22.31
CA ALA A 443 30.90 -9.23 -21.67
C ALA A 443 29.85 -8.62 -22.61
N VAL A 444 30.22 -7.66 -23.47
CA VAL A 444 29.34 -7.14 -24.54
C VAL A 444 28.94 -8.25 -25.50
N LYS A 445 29.90 -9.07 -25.95
CA LYS A 445 29.64 -10.19 -26.86
C LYS A 445 28.64 -11.17 -26.25
N ASN A 446 28.85 -11.55 -24.99
CA ASN A 446 27.96 -12.45 -24.26
C ASN A 446 26.56 -11.85 -24.10
N GLU A 447 26.45 -10.56 -23.83
CA GLU A 447 25.16 -9.88 -23.68
C GLU A 447 24.39 -9.79 -25.01
N LEU A 448 25.06 -9.48 -26.12
CA LEU A 448 24.45 -9.47 -27.45
C LEU A 448 24.00 -10.87 -27.89
N GLN A 449 24.78 -11.90 -27.58
CA GLN A 449 24.41 -13.30 -27.86
C GLN A 449 23.15 -13.74 -27.09
N LYS A 450 22.98 -13.31 -25.84
CA LYS A 450 21.75 -13.60 -25.07
C LYS A 450 20.50 -13.00 -25.74
N GLU A 451 20.63 -11.85 -26.38
CA GLU A 451 19.54 -11.20 -27.11
C GLU A 451 19.29 -11.78 -28.50
N GLY A 452 20.05 -12.81 -28.91
CA GLY A 452 19.96 -13.40 -30.25
C GLY A 452 20.48 -12.48 -31.36
N LYS A 453 21.25 -11.44 -31.02
CA LYS A 453 21.92 -10.57 -32.00
C LYS A 453 23.22 -11.24 -32.43
N VAL A 454 23.38 -11.47 -33.73
CA VAL A 454 24.63 -12.00 -34.31
C VAL A 454 25.71 -10.91 -34.23
N VAL A 455 26.86 -11.26 -33.66
CA VAL A 455 28.00 -10.36 -33.37
C VAL A 455 28.82 -10.10 -34.62
#